data_AF-A0A8T5GH04-F1
#
_entry.id   AF-A0A8T5GH04-F1
#
_cell.length_a   1.000
_cell.length_b   1.000
_cell.length_c   1.000
_cell.angle_alpha   90.00
_cell.angle_beta   90.00
_cell.angle_gamma   90.00
#
_symmetry.space_group_name_H-M   'P 1'
#
loop_
_entity.id
_entity.type
_entity.pdbx_description
1 polymer ?
#
loop_
_entity_poly.entity_id
_entity_poly.type
_entity_poly.pdbx_seq_one_letter_code
_entity_poly.pdbx_strand_id
1 'polypeptide(L)'
;MNDDDEEENQASEEVQDYRRDLLLNQMLEAAQATNRAAKLVSNIVARNQDRMFLDKSGRILVNGTLATYRVDMGAFLNKMNNPFDYSSFDQVEIHPKGTLVDQPKTACVQVQINGSMPAYDLLGAYLLGLMNDELTWLQENMGPLRHALYAMYGLRESPLTSSLSEYFFNKYGGLLDNKKNRIILSGTNGWKWRVSFGNPLARGFKIEYSKPRQSWWNDMFEDHLAESSQHYTLCGFFDLVDHLSQSPAILREASEWNTDPIFVRKVAAVYPPLAKKLLTTIESDDYDPSLIQSFYDETITEEEATTVALLDEQIRNMALA
;
A
#
# COMPACT_ATOMS: atom_id res chain seq x y z
N MET A 1 -8.36 52.68 1.38
CA MET A 1 -8.94 52.13 0.15
C MET A 1 -8.07 52.69 -0.95
N ASN A 2 -7.28 51.84 -1.58
CA ASN A 2 -6.42 52.26 -2.68
C ASN A 2 -7.32 52.57 -3.88
N ASP A 3 -6.98 53.59 -4.66
CA ASP A 3 -7.69 53.91 -5.92
C ASP A 3 -7.72 52.70 -6.89
N ASP A 4 -6.82 51.73 -6.71
CA ASP A 4 -6.81 50.44 -7.43
C ASP A 4 -8.03 49.54 -7.12
N ASP A 5 -8.65 49.67 -5.95
CA ASP A 5 -9.83 48.89 -5.53
C ASP A 5 -11.16 49.48 -6.10
N GLU A 6 -11.15 50.75 -6.53
CA GLU A 6 -12.33 51.44 -7.10
C GLU A 6 -12.51 51.16 -8.59
N GLU A 7 -11.44 50.87 -9.34
CA GLU A 7 -11.53 50.42 -10.74
C GLU A 7 -12.06 48.98 -10.87
N GLU A 8 -11.82 48.11 -9.88
CA GLU A 8 -12.22 46.70 -9.91
C GLU A 8 -13.76 46.50 -9.90
N ASN A 9 -14.50 47.47 -9.34
CA ASN A 9 -15.95 47.40 -9.13
C ASN A 9 -16.79 48.19 -10.15
N GLN A 10 -16.20 48.73 -11.21
CA GLN A 10 -16.97 49.48 -12.21
C GLN A 10 -17.81 48.53 -13.08
N ALA A 11 -19.14 48.55 -12.88
CA ALA A 11 -20.14 47.87 -13.69
C ALA A 11 -20.42 48.57 -15.05
N SER A 12 -19.39 49.21 -15.63
CA SER A 12 -19.50 49.79 -16.98
C SER A 12 -19.75 48.68 -18.00
N GLU A 13 -20.63 48.92 -18.96
CA GLU A 13 -20.99 47.97 -20.01
C GLU A 13 -19.75 47.51 -20.80
N GLU A 14 -18.84 48.44 -21.12
CA GLU A 14 -17.59 48.15 -21.82
C GLU A 14 -16.64 47.25 -21.01
N VAL A 15 -16.55 47.46 -19.69
CA VAL A 15 -15.73 46.64 -18.79
C VAL A 15 -16.34 45.24 -18.62
N GLN A 16 -17.68 45.16 -18.55
CA GLN A 16 -18.39 43.88 -18.47
C GLN A 16 -18.31 43.09 -19.78
N ASP A 17 -18.38 43.74 -20.93
CA ASP A 17 -18.19 43.10 -22.24
C ASP A 17 -16.78 42.57 -22.42
N TYR A 18 -15.77 43.36 -22.04
CA TYR A 18 -14.38 42.88 -22.01
C TYR A 18 -14.21 41.65 -21.08
N ARG A 19 -14.82 41.66 -19.88
CA ARG A 19 -14.79 40.53 -18.94
C ARG A 19 -15.51 39.30 -19.49
N ARG A 20 -16.64 39.47 -20.20
CA ARG A 20 -17.37 38.38 -20.87
C ARG A 20 -16.55 37.76 -22.00
N ASP A 21 -15.88 38.60 -22.80
CA ASP A 21 -14.98 38.14 -23.86
C ASP A 21 -13.77 37.40 -23.29
N LEU A 22 -13.18 37.91 -22.20
CA LEU A 22 -12.10 37.22 -21.49
C LEU A 22 -12.55 35.84 -20.98
N LEU A 23 -13.73 35.76 -20.35
CA LEU A 23 -14.30 34.51 -19.88
C LEU A 23 -14.55 33.53 -21.04
N LEU A 24 -15.13 34.00 -22.14
CA LEU A 24 -15.36 33.19 -23.34
C LEU A 24 -14.04 32.66 -23.90
N ASN A 25 -13.02 33.52 -24.00
CA ASN A 25 -11.70 33.12 -24.47
C ASN A 25 -11.06 32.05 -23.57
N GLN A 26 -11.15 32.20 -22.25
CA GLN A 26 -10.69 31.18 -21.30
C GLN A 26 -11.41 29.84 -21.47
N MET A 27 -12.73 29.86 -21.67
CA MET A 27 -13.51 28.65 -21.94
C MET A 27 -13.10 27.99 -23.28
N LEU A 28 -12.87 28.78 -24.32
CA LEU A 28 -12.42 28.29 -25.63
C LEU A 28 -10.99 27.72 -25.57
N GLU A 29 -10.09 28.36 -24.84
CA GLU A 29 -8.73 27.85 -24.62
C GLU A 29 -8.74 26.51 -23.88
N ALA A 30 -9.57 26.37 -22.85
CA ALA A 30 -9.75 25.11 -22.14
C ALA A 30 -10.30 24.00 -23.05
N ALA A 31 -11.27 24.31 -23.91
CA ALA A 31 -11.80 23.37 -24.90
C ALA A 31 -10.73 22.95 -25.94
N GLN A 32 -9.90 23.89 -26.40
CA GLN A 32 -8.80 23.57 -27.31
C GLN A 32 -7.71 22.72 -26.64
N ALA A 33 -7.36 23.02 -25.38
CA ALA A 33 -6.42 22.21 -24.61
C ALA A 33 -6.92 20.77 -24.46
N THR A 34 -8.20 20.61 -24.16
CA THR A 34 -8.89 19.32 -24.08
C THR A 34 -8.81 18.55 -25.42
N ASN A 35 -9.03 19.21 -26.56
CA ASN A 35 -8.90 18.59 -27.89
C ASN A 35 -7.46 18.11 -28.17
N ARG A 36 -6.45 18.92 -27.82
CA ARG A 36 -5.04 18.55 -27.96
C ARG A 36 -4.70 17.32 -27.12
N ALA A 37 -5.16 17.28 -25.88
CA ALA A 37 -4.95 16.16 -24.96
C ALA A 37 -5.64 14.87 -25.45
N ALA A 38 -6.86 14.95 -26.00
CA ALA A 38 -7.51 13.79 -26.62
C ALA A 38 -6.72 13.21 -27.81
N LYS A 39 -6.15 14.08 -28.65
CA LYS A 39 -5.25 13.66 -29.74
C LYS A 39 -3.96 13.03 -29.21
N LEU A 40 -3.41 13.53 -28.11
CA LEU A 40 -2.25 12.93 -27.45
C LEU A 40 -2.54 11.51 -26.98
N VAL A 41 -3.67 11.27 -26.29
CA VAL A 41 -4.07 9.93 -25.86
C VAL A 41 -4.23 8.98 -27.06
N SER A 42 -4.89 9.44 -28.12
CA SER A 42 -5.02 8.66 -29.36
C SER A 42 -3.65 8.29 -29.94
N ASN A 43 -2.70 9.24 -29.96
CA ASN A 43 -1.34 9.00 -30.40
C ASN A 43 -0.58 8.03 -29.48
N ILE A 44 -0.81 8.07 -28.16
CA ILE A 44 -0.22 7.12 -27.20
C ILE A 44 -0.67 5.70 -27.55
N VAL A 45 -1.98 5.48 -27.71
CA VAL A 45 -2.52 4.16 -28.09
C VAL A 45 -1.98 3.73 -29.45
N ALA A 46 -1.97 4.62 -30.43
CA ALA A 46 -1.50 4.33 -31.79
C ALA A 46 0.01 4.03 -31.87
N ARG A 47 0.83 4.58 -30.97
CA ARG A 47 2.28 4.32 -30.93
C ARG A 47 2.67 3.06 -30.17
N ASN A 48 1.79 2.54 -29.31
CA ASN A 48 2.03 1.38 -28.46
C ASN A 48 1.09 0.21 -28.83
N GLN A 49 0.85 -0.04 -30.11
CA GLN A 49 -0.11 -1.05 -30.59
C GLN A 49 0.27 -2.49 -30.23
N ASP A 50 1.52 -2.74 -29.88
CA ASP A 50 2.01 -4.02 -29.38
C ASP A 50 1.58 -4.30 -27.92
N ARG A 51 1.19 -3.25 -27.19
CA ARG A 51 0.83 -3.32 -25.77
C ARG A 51 -0.55 -2.76 -25.46
N MET A 52 -1.14 -1.93 -26.32
CA MET A 52 -2.44 -1.31 -26.12
C MET A 52 -3.41 -1.69 -27.24
N PHE A 53 -4.55 -2.26 -26.86
CA PHE A 53 -5.56 -2.77 -27.80
C PHE A 53 -6.95 -2.28 -27.42
N LEU A 54 -7.84 -2.13 -28.39
CA LEU A 54 -9.27 -1.93 -28.14
C LEU A 54 -9.98 -3.28 -28.27
N ASP A 55 -10.81 -3.63 -27.29
CA ASP A 55 -11.72 -4.76 -27.43
C ASP A 55 -12.97 -4.40 -28.23
N LYS A 56 -13.80 -5.42 -28.50
CA LYS A 56 -15.07 -5.26 -29.24
C LYS A 56 -16.07 -4.32 -28.57
N SER A 57 -15.92 -4.09 -27.27
CA SER A 57 -16.77 -3.21 -26.46
C SER A 57 -16.20 -1.80 -26.33
N GLY A 58 -15.07 -1.50 -26.97
CA GLY A 58 -14.41 -0.20 -26.89
C GLY A 58 -13.59 0.03 -25.61
N ARG A 59 -13.32 -1.02 -24.82
CA ARG A 59 -12.44 -0.95 -23.64
C ARG A 59 -10.99 -1.05 -24.08
N ILE A 60 -10.09 -0.33 -23.41
CA ILE A 60 -8.66 -0.40 -23.69
C ILE A 60 -8.05 -1.52 -22.86
N LEU A 61 -7.41 -2.48 -23.53
CA LEU A 61 -6.49 -3.41 -22.90
C LEU A 61 -5.10 -2.80 -22.88
N VAL A 62 -4.46 -2.78 -21.71
CA VAL A 62 -3.06 -2.41 -21.55
C VAL A 62 -2.28 -3.64 -21.07
N ASN A 63 -1.35 -4.11 -21.88
CA ASN A 63 -0.43 -5.17 -21.55
C ASN A 63 0.81 -4.59 -20.84
N GLY A 64 0.67 -4.34 -19.54
CA GLY A 64 1.75 -3.92 -18.63
C GLY A 64 2.83 -4.99 -18.50
N THR A 65 3.95 -4.69 -17.84
CA THR A 65 5.03 -5.67 -17.64
C THR A 65 4.62 -6.74 -16.62
N LEU A 66 3.93 -6.34 -15.54
CA LEU A 66 3.50 -7.21 -14.45
C LEU A 66 2.15 -7.88 -14.70
N ALA A 67 1.21 -7.19 -15.35
CA ALA A 67 -0.15 -7.69 -15.55
C ALA A 67 -0.77 -7.22 -16.87
N THR A 68 -1.95 -7.75 -17.18
CA THR A 68 -2.79 -7.26 -18.26
C THR A 68 -3.99 -6.53 -17.66
N TYR A 69 -4.19 -5.29 -18.07
CA TYR A 69 -5.22 -4.41 -17.56
C TYR A 69 -6.32 -4.23 -18.59
N ARG A 70 -7.57 -4.13 -18.15
CA ARG A 70 -8.68 -3.71 -18.99
C ARG A 70 -9.37 -2.49 -18.37
N VAL A 71 -9.36 -1.40 -19.13
CA VAL A 71 -9.81 -0.08 -18.72
C VAL A 71 -11.14 0.23 -19.39
N ASP A 72 -12.16 0.55 -18.58
CA ASP A 72 -13.44 1.03 -19.08
C ASP A 72 -13.34 2.52 -19.45
N MET A 73 -13.19 2.77 -20.75
CA MET A 73 -13.14 4.12 -21.30
C MET A 73 -14.49 4.83 -21.21
N GLY A 74 -15.60 4.10 -21.20
CA GLY A 74 -16.93 4.70 -21.10
C GLY A 74 -17.12 5.41 -19.77
N ALA A 75 -16.73 4.77 -18.67
CA ALA A 75 -16.76 5.37 -17.34
C ALA A 75 -15.91 6.65 -17.27
N PHE A 76 -14.69 6.61 -17.81
CA PHE A 76 -13.81 7.78 -17.85
C PHE A 76 -14.39 8.92 -18.70
N LEU A 77 -14.85 8.62 -19.91
CA LEU A 77 -15.41 9.62 -20.83
C LEU A 77 -16.71 10.24 -20.29
N ASN A 78 -17.53 9.47 -19.56
CA ASN A 78 -18.74 9.98 -18.93
C ASN A 78 -18.42 11.01 -17.84
N LYS A 79 -17.39 10.77 -17.00
CA LYS A 79 -16.92 11.74 -16.00
C LYS A 79 -16.42 13.03 -16.64
N MET A 80 -15.78 12.92 -17.80
CA MET A 80 -15.32 14.08 -18.57
C MET A 80 -16.47 14.91 -19.15
N ASN A 81 -17.56 14.26 -19.54
CA ASN A 81 -18.75 14.93 -20.05
C ASN A 81 -19.61 15.54 -18.93
N ASN A 82 -19.69 14.87 -17.79
CA ASN A 82 -20.43 15.36 -16.63
C ASN A 82 -19.64 15.09 -15.33
N PRO A 83 -18.88 16.09 -14.82
CA PRO A 83 -18.08 15.92 -13.61
C PRO A 83 -18.93 15.78 -12.33
N PHE A 84 -20.24 16.05 -12.41
CA PHE A 84 -21.17 15.90 -11.31
C PHE A 84 -21.87 14.54 -11.29
N ASP A 85 -21.69 13.72 -12.34
CA ASP A 85 -22.24 12.37 -12.37
C ASP A 85 -21.40 11.48 -11.43
N TYR A 86 -21.97 11.22 -10.25
CA TYR A 86 -21.34 10.41 -9.21
C TYR A 86 -21.21 8.97 -9.67
N SER A 87 -20.08 8.64 -10.30
CA SER A 87 -19.63 7.27 -10.47
C SER A 87 -18.29 7.10 -9.76
N SER A 88 -18.21 6.05 -8.93
CA SER A 88 -17.05 5.65 -8.13
C SER A 88 -15.73 5.72 -8.92
N PHE A 89 -14.59 5.79 -8.21
CA PHE A 89 -13.25 5.70 -8.80
C PHE A 89 -13.19 4.63 -9.91
N ASP A 90 -12.55 4.95 -11.03
CA ASP A 90 -12.47 4.03 -12.18
C ASP A 90 -11.78 2.75 -11.73
N GLN A 91 -12.57 1.68 -11.59
CA GLN A 91 -12.07 0.37 -11.29
C GLN A 91 -11.52 -0.23 -12.57
N VAL A 92 -10.27 -0.66 -12.51
CA VAL A 92 -9.65 -1.37 -13.63
C VAL A 92 -9.57 -2.84 -13.32
N GLU A 93 -9.96 -3.64 -14.30
CA GLU A 93 -9.81 -5.07 -14.29
C GLU A 93 -8.33 -5.41 -14.46
N ILE A 94 -7.81 -6.20 -13.54
CA ILE A 94 -6.43 -6.67 -13.48
C ILE A 94 -6.46 -8.17 -13.70
N HIS A 95 -5.77 -8.60 -14.74
CA HIS A 95 -5.64 -9.99 -15.15
C HIS A 95 -4.18 -10.45 -15.11
N PRO A 96 -3.94 -11.77 -14.98
CA PRO A 96 -2.59 -12.31 -15.07
C PRO A 96 -1.96 -11.98 -16.42
N LYS A 97 -0.66 -11.70 -16.40
CA LYS A 97 0.12 -11.25 -17.56
C LYS A 97 -0.12 -12.14 -18.78
N GLY A 98 -0.60 -11.52 -19.86
CA GLY A 98 -0.82 -12.17 -21.15
C GLY A 98 -2.13 -12.94 -21.27
N THR A 99 -3.01 -12.90 -20.26
CA THR A 99 -4.27 -13.64 -20.26
C THR A 99 -5.44 -12.79 -19.77
N LEU A 100 -6.66 -13.11 -20.22
CA LEU A 100 -7.89 -12.54 -19.70
C LEU A 100 -8.66 -13.67 -19.01
N VAL A 101 -8.85 -13.52 -17.72
CA VAL A 101 -9.59 -14.47 -16.87
C VAL A 101 -11.02 -13.99 -16.63
N ASP A 102 -11.93 -14.93 -16.40
CA ASP A 102 -13.35 -14.63 -16.15
C ASP A 102 -13.59 -13.87 -14.84
N GLN A 103 -12.70 -14.08 -13.85
CA GLN A 103 -12.76 -13.41 -12.55
C GLN A 103 -11.49 -12.55 -12.33
N PRO A 104 -11.44 -11.34 -12.93
CA PRO A 104 -10.34 -10.42 -12.68
C PRO A 104 -10.34 -9.89 -11.25
N LYS A 105 -9.17 -9.42 -10.79
CA LYS A 105 -9.11 -8.52 -9.64
C LYS A 105 -9.45 -7.11 -10.09
N THR A 106 -9.96 -6.27 -9.20
CA THR A 106 -10.21 -4.86 -9.50
C THR A 106 -9.42 -3.97 -8.56
N ALA A 107 -8.97 -2.83 -9.07
CA ALA A 107 -8.34 -1.81 -8.23
C ALA A 107 -8.70 -0.41 -8.74
N CYS A 108 -8.80 0.51 -7.80
CA CYS A 108 -8.85 1.95 -8.08
C CYS A 108 -7.41 2.44 -8.25
N VAL A 109 -6.99 2.71 -9.47
CA VAL A 109 -5.62 3.18 -9.75
C VAL A 109 -5.66 4.71 -9.83
N GLN A 110 -4.87 5.39 -9.00
CA GLN A 110 -4.81 6.84 -8.95
C GLN A 110 -3.46 7.33 -9.45
N VAL A 111 -3.46 8.11 -10.52
CA VAL A 111 -2.25 8.79 -11.02
C VAL A 111 -2.02 10.07 -10.24
N GLN A 112 -0.76 10.49 -10.09
CA GLN A 112 -0.46 11.81 -9.52
C GLN A 112 -1.03 12.90 -10.44
N ILE A 113 -1.86 13.77 -9.88
CA ILE A 113 -2.54 14.84 -10.59
C ILE A 113 -1.82 16.16 -10.31
N ASN A 114 -1.64 16.98 -11.34
CA ASN A 114 -1.32 18.40 -11.20
C ASN A 114 -2.56 19.22 -11.56
N GLY A 115 -2.92 20.23 -10.75
CA GLY A 115 -4.14 21.02 -10.92
C GLY A 115 -4.25 21.77 -12.26
N SER A 116 -3.14 21.95 -12.98
CA SER A 116 -3.11 22.55 -14.32
C SER A 116 -3.21 21.55 -15.47
N MET A 117 -3.32 20.25 -15.19
CA MET A 117 -3.31 19.20 -16.21
C MET A 117 -4.68 19.10 -16.90
N PRO A 118 -4.76 19.23 -18.24
CA PRO A 118 -5.98 18.90 -18.98
C PRO A 118 -6.44 17.49 -18.67
N ALA A 119 -7.74 17.27 -18.52
CA ALA A 119 -8.20 16.02 -17.95
C ALA A 119 -8.06 14.78 -18.89
N TYR A 120 -7.85 14.96 -20.19
CA TYR A 120 -7.40 13.85 -21.06
C TYR A 120 -5.90 13.52 -20.91
N ASP A 121 -5.07 14.45 -20.43
CA ASP A 121 -3.67 14.13 -20.11
C ASP A 121 -3.60 13.18 -18.90
N LEU A 122 -4.56 13.27 -17.97
CA LEU A 122 -4.71 12.30 -16.88
C LEU A 122 -4.91 10.88 -17.41
N LEU A 123 -5.76 10.71 -18.43
CA LEU A 123 -5.95 9.43 -19.10
C LEU A 123 -4.68 8.93 -19.81
N GLY A 124 -3.94 9.83 -20.45
CA GLY A 124 -2.65 9.50 -21.06
C GLY A 124 -1.65 9.00 -20.03
N ALA A 125 -1.49 9.74 -18.93
CA ALA A 125 -0.63 9.38 -17.81
C ALA A 125 -1.07 8.05 -17.16
N TYR A 126 -2.39 7.84 -17.04
CA TYR A 126 -2.99 6.62 -16.53
C TYR A 126 -2.59 5.38 -17.36
N LEU A 127 -2.83 5.42 -18.68
CA LEU A 127 -2.51 4.32 -19.58
C LEU A 127 -1.01 4.04 -19.63
N LEU A 128 -0.17 5.08 -19.64
CA LEU A 128 1.28 4.94 -19.59
C LEU A 128 1.76 4.38 -18.25
N GLY A 129 1.11 4.77 -17.14
CA GLY A 129 1.41 4.27 -15.81
C GLY A 129 1.12 2.77 -15.65
N LEU A 130 -0.01 2.30 -16.21
CA LEU A 130 -0.34 0.88 -16.30
C LEU A 130 0.59 0.12 -17.24
N MET A 131 1.00 0.74 -18.35
CA MET A 131 1.97 0.12 -19.26
C MET A 131 3.34 -0.06 -18.59
N ASN A 132 3.74 0.87 -17.72
CA ASN A 132 4.99 0.83 -16.95
C ASN A 132 4.76 0.41 -15.48
N ASP A 133 3.83 -0.53 -15.28
CA ASP A 133 3.42 -1.05 -13.96
C ASP A 133 4.59 -1.54 -13.09
N GLU A 134 5.68 -2.05 -13.69
CA GLU A 134 6.87 -2.51 -12.97
C GLU A 134 7.53 -1.43 -12.10
N LEU A 135 7.42 -0.16 -12.51
CA LEU A 135 7.94 0.99 -11.77
C LEU A 135 6.87 1.66 -10.91
N THR A 136 5.62 1.69 -11.37
CA THR A 136 4.57 2.48 -10.73
C THR A 136 3.94 1.74 -9.54
N TRP A 137 3.80 0.42 -9.57
CA TRP A 137 3.02 -0.32 -8.57
C TRP A 137 3.54 -0.23 -7.12
N LEU A 138 4.82 0.11 -6.94
CA LEU A 138 5.46 0.27 -5.63
C LEU A 138 5.45 1.72 -5.12
N GLN A 139 4.93 2.65 -5.91
CA GLN A 139 4.71 4.03 -5.47
C GLN A 139 3.67 4.07 -4.34
N GLU A 140 3.77 5.10 -3.50
CA GLU A 140 2.95 5.23 -2.28
C GLU A 140 1.45 5.29 -2.59
N ASN A 141 1.08 6.07 -3.61
CA ASN A 141 -0.31 6.23 -4.08
C ASN A 141 -0.85 5.02 -4.85
N MET A 142 -0.03 4.00 -5.13
CA MET A 142 -0.44 2.79 -5.87
C MET A 142 -0.82 1.63 -4.95
N GLY A 143 -1.18 1.93 -3.69
CA GLY A 143 -1.66 0.96 -2.71
C GLY A 143 -2.70 -0.02 -3.27
N PRO A 144 -3.82 0.42 -3.87
CA PRO A 144 -4.83 -0.49 -4.40
C PRO A 144 -4.31 -1.42 -5.51
N LEU A 145 -3.48 -0.90 -6.43
CA LEU A 145 -2.85 -1.69 -7.48
C LEU A 145 -1.93 -2.76 -6.89
N ARG A 146 -1.12 -2.37 -5.90
CA ARG A 146 -0.22 -3.27 -5.18
C ARG A 146 -0.97 -4.41 -4.51
N HIS A 147 -2.07 -4.11 -3.82
CA HIS A 147 -2.91 -5.13 -3.19
C HIS A 147 -3.53 -6.07 -4.21
N ALA A 148 -4.03 -5.56 -5.33
CA ALA A 148 -4.65 -6.41 -6.35
C ALA A 148 -3.64 -7.31 -7.08
N LEU A 149 -2.46 -6.79 -7.42
CA LEU A 149 -1.36 -7.59 -7.98
C LEU A 149 -0.90 -8.66 -7.00
N TYR A 150 -0.75 -8.29 -5.72
CA TYR A 150 -0.37 -9.23 -4.67
C TYR A 150 -1.43 -10.29 -4.41
N ALA A 151 -2.72 -9.93 -4.39
CA ALA A 151 -3.81 -10.89 -4.26
C ALA A 151 -3.93 -11.85 -5.45
N MET A 152 -3.40 -11.46 -6.62
CA MET A 152 -3.40 -12.28 -7.82
C MET A 152 -2.20 -13.23 -7.88
N TYR A 153 -0.99 -12.75 -7.60
CA TYR A 153 0.23 -13.55 -7.75
C TYR A 153 0.79 -14.11 -6.43
N GLY A 154 0.47 -13.48 -5.31
CA GLY A 154 1.05 -13.78 -4.01
C GLY A 154 2.57 -13.55 -3.96
N LEU A 155 3.24 -14.34 -3.12
CA LEU A 155 4.70 -14.32 -2.93
C LEU A 155 5.44 -15.39 -3.74
N ARG A 156 4.72 -16.14 -4.58
CA ARG A 156 5.35 -17.14 -5.44
C ARG A 156 6.07 -16.45 -6.59
N GLU A 157 6.99 -17.19 -7.19
CA GLU A 157 7.69 -16.73 -8.39
C GLU A 157 6.66 -16.34 -9.47
N SER A 158 6.71 -15.08 -9.88
CA SER A 158 5.71 -14.42 -10.71
C SER A 158 6.34 -13.20 -11.39
N PRO A 159 5.61 -12.52 -12.31
CA PRO A 159 6.09 -11.26 -12.87
C PRO A 159 6.45 -10.18 -11.83
N LEU A 160 5.89 -10.26 -10.61
CA LEU A 160 6.22 -9.34 -9.51
C LEU A 160 7.62 -9.57 -8.93
N THR A 161 8.19 -10.76 -9.09
CA THR A 161 9.32 -11.22 -8.30
C THR A 161 10.55 -10.32 -8.42
N SER A 162 10.91 -9.91 -9.64
CA SER A 162 12.09 -9.06 -9.87
C SER A 162 11.93 -7.68 -9.24
N SER A 163 10.81 -6.99 -9.52
CA SER A 163 10.56 -5.64 -8.99
C SER A 163 10.37 -5.67 -7.47
N LEU A 164 9.74 -6.71 -6.93
CA LEU A 164 9.56 -6.90 -5.49
C LEU A 164 10.91 -7.15 -4.78
N SER A 165 11.78 -7.96 -5.36
CA SER A 165 13.12 -8.21 -4.81
C SER A 165 13.95 -6.93 -4.77
N GLU A 166 13.92 -6.14 -5.85
CA GLU A 166 14.61 -4.86 -5.92
C GLU A 166 14.05 -3.87 -4.90
N TYR A 167 12.73 -3.79 -4.75
CA TYR A 167 12.08 -2.94 -3.76
C TYR A 167 12.54 -3.24 -2.33
N PHE A 168 12.49 -4.51 -1.92
CA PHE A 168 12.88 -4.89 -0.56
C PHE A 168 14.37 -4.69 -0.32
N PHE A 169 15.20 -4.94 -1.33
CA PHE A 169 16.63 -4.67 -1.24
C PHE A 169 16.91 -3.18 -1.07
N ASN A 170 16.31 -2.32 -1.90
CA ASN A 170 16.54 -0.88 -1.88
C ASN A 170 15.98 -0.21 -0.63
N LYS A 171 14.76 -0.60 -0.19
CA LYS A 171 14.08 0.04 0.95
C LYS A 171 14.57 -0.48 2.30
N TYR A 172 14.84 -1.78 2.43
CA TYR A 172 15.12 -2.42 3.72
C TYR A 172 16.43 -3.20 3.78
N GLY A 173 17.21 -3.25 2.68
CA GLY A 173 18.34 -4.18 2.57
C GLY A 173 17.91 -5.65 2.62
N GLY A 174 16.65 -5.93 2.28
CA GLY A 174 16.05 -7.26 2.33
C GLY A 174 16.45 -8.14 1.15
N LEU A 175 16.63 -9.43 1.41
CA LEU A 175 16.97 -10.44 0.40
C LEU A 175 15.81 -11.43 0.27
N LEU A 176 15.13 -11.38 -0.88
CA LEU A 176 14.05 -12.30 -1.23
C LEU A 176 14.63 -13.57 -1.88
N ASP A 177 14.41 -14.72 -1.25
CA ASP A 177 14.83 -16.04 -1.72
C ASP A 177 13.59 -16.85 -2.11
N ASN A 178 13.18 -16.70 -3.37
CA ASN A 178 11.97 -17.36 -3.90
C ASN A 178 12.10 -18.89 -3.93
N LYS A 179 13.33 -19.41 -4.10
CA LYS A 179 13.56 -20.87 -4.09
C LYS A 179 13.23 -21.49 -2.73
N LYS A 180 13.47 -20.74 -1.66
CA LYS A 180 13.16 -21.16 -0.28
C LYS A 180 11.91 -20.49 0.28
N ASN A 181 11.15 -19.75 -0.54
CA ASN A 181 9.96 -19.02 -0.17
C ASN A 181 10.14 -18.19 1.12
N ARG A 182 11.17 -17.36 1.16
CA ARG A 182 11.48 -16.56 2.35
C ARG A 182 12.13 -15.23 2.00
N ILE A 183 11.96 -14.25 2.88
CA ILE A 183 12.68 -12.97 2.87
C ILE A 183 13.53 -12.87 4.14
N ILE A 184 14.76 -12.37 3.99
CA ILE A 184 15.64 -12.03 5.11
C ILE A 184 15.82 -10.52 5.09
N LEU A 185 15.52 -9.84 6.20
CA LEU A 185 15.70 -8.40 6.31
C LEU A 185 16.46 -8.04 7.60
N SER A 186 17.08 -6.87 7.58
CA SER A 186 17.72 -6.32 8.78
C SER A 186 16.67 -5.65 9.64
N GLY A 187 16.66 -5.97 10.92
CA GLY A 187 15.95 -5.21 11.93
C GLY A 187 16.87 -4.15 12.55
N THR A 188 16.45 -3.58 13.66
CA THR A 188 17.23 -2.60 14.42
C THR A 188 18.14 -3.27 15.45
N ASN A 189 19.09 -2.52 16.00
CA ASN A 189 20.04 -3.01 17.02
C ASN A 189 20.84 -4.26 16.59
N GLY A 190 21.04 -4.46 15.28
CA GLY A 190 21.76 -5.61 14.72
C GLY A 190 20.95 -6.92 14.66
N TRP A 191 19.65 -6.87 14.92
CA TRP A 191 18.74 -7.99 14.70
C TRP A 191 18.56 -8.26 13.22
N LYS A 192 18.26 -9.51 12.89
CA LYS A 192 17.81 -9.91 11.56
C LYS A 192 16.52 -10.70 11.69
N TRP A 193 15.63 -10.49 10.74
CA TRP A 193 14.37 -11.21 10.63
C TRP A 193 14.36 -12.08 9.40
N ARG A 194 13.72 -13.23 9.52
CA ARG A 194 13.45 -14.13 8.41
C ARG A 194 11.96 -14.45 8.42
N VAL A 195 11.30 -14.14 7.31
CA VAL A 195 9.87 -14.40 7.11
C VAL A 195 9.75 -15.45 6.03
N SER A 196 9.19 -16.60 6.36
CA SER A 196 8.99 -17.73 5.45
C SER A 196 7.52 -17.87 5.11
N PHE A 197 7.22 -17.95 3.82
CA PHE A 197 5.87 -17.95 3.24
C PHE A 197 5.60 -19.18 2.37
N GLY A 198 6.40 -20.23 2.56
CA GLY A 198 6.34 -21.45 1.76
C GLY A 198 5.37 -22.53 2.27
N ASN A 199 4.78 -22.37 3.44
CA ASN A 199 3.89 -23.38 4.03
C ASN A 199 2.45 -23.18 3.53
N PRO A 200 1.91 -24.06 2.66
CA PRO A 200 0.54 -23.90 2.15
C PRO A 200 -0.54 -24.24 3.19
N LEU A 201 -0.16 -24.84 4.33
CA LEU A 201 -1.09 -25.18 5.41
C LEU A 201 -1.20 -24.08 6.48
N ALA A 202 -0.27 -23.13 6.50
CA ALA A 202 -0.32 -21.99 7.41
C ALA A 202 -1.27 -20.92 6.85
N ARG A 203 -1.98 -20.25 7.74
CA ARG A 203 -2.78 -19.06 7.40
C ARG A 203 -1.87 -17.87 7.14
N GLY A 204 -0.81 -17.73 7.93
CA GLY A 204 0.18 -16.69 7.84
C GLY A 204 1.58 -17.19 7.47
N PHE A 205 2.56 -16.38 7.82
CA PHE A 205 3.99 -16.60 7.66
C PHE A 205 4.63 -17.15 8.93
N LYS A 206 5.66 -17.97 8.75
CA LYS A 206 6.62 -18.31 9.80
C LYS A 206 7.60 -17.16 9.97
N ILE A 207 7.78 -16.68 11.20
CA ILE A 207 8.68 -15.57 11.54
C ILE A 207 9.78 -16.08 12.46
N GLU A 208 11.01 -15.76 12.10
CA GLU A 208 12.20 -16.16 12.83
C GLU A 208 13.14 -14.96 12.99
N TYR A 209 14.01 -15.02 13.99
CA TYR A 209 14.95 -13.94 14.28
C TYR A 209 16.35 -14.45 14.62
N SER A 210 17.34 -13.59 14.40
CA SER A 210 18.72 -13.78 14.83
C SER A 210 19.18 -12.53 15.57
N LYS A 211 19.69 -12.70 16.79
CA LYS A 211 20.27 -11.59 17.57
C LYS A 211 21.62 -11.16 16.99
N PRO A 212 22.15 -9.99 17.40
CA PRO A 212 23.49 -9.57 17.01
C PRO A 212 24.51 -10.64 17.35
N ARG A 213 25.42 -10.93 16.41
CA ARG A 213 26.49 -11.92 16.54
C ARG A 213 26.03 -13.38 16.63
N GLN A 214 24.73 -13.67 16.53
CA GLN A 214 24.24 -15.03 16.36
C GLN A 214 24.26 -15.43 14.87
N SER A 215 24.54 -16.70 14.61
CA SER A 215 24.53 -17.29 13.26
C SER A 215 23.35 -18.21 13.00
N TRP A 216 22.64 -18.64 14.05
CA TRP A 216 21.45 -19.47 13.97
C TRP A 216 20.17 -18.63 14.09
N TRP A 217 19.07 -19.21 13.63
CA TRP A 217 17.75 -18.60 13.67
C TRP A 217 16.96 -19.20 14.83
N ASN A 218 16.13 -18.38 15.46
CA ASN A 218 15.22 -18.77 16.54
C ASN A 218 13.78 -18.49 16.07
N ASP A 219 12.87 -19.38 16.42
CA ASP A 219 11.46 -19.26 16.05
C ASP A 219 10.79 -18.16 16.89
N MET A 220 10.00 -17.32 16.23
CA MET A 220 9.12 -16.32 16.86
C MET A 220 7.65 -16.73 16.69
N PHE A 221 7.29 -17.13 15.48
CA PHE A 221 5.97 -17.66 15.11
C PHE A 221 6.13 -18.77 14.08
N GLU A 222 5.44 -19.88 14.24
CA GLU A 222 5.28 -20.89 13.19
C GLU A 222 4.17 -20.48 12.22
N ASP A 223 3.09 -19.88 12.74
CA ASP A 223 2.03 -19.24 11.95
C ASP A 223 1.58 -17.96 12.66
N HIS A 224 2.13 -16.81 12.24
CA HIS A 224 1.86 -15.55 12.96
C HIS A 224 0.38 -15.14 12.93
N LEU A 225 -0.43 -15.52 11.94
CA LEU A 225 -1.86 -15.15 11.95
C LEU A 225 -2.69 -16.02 12.89
N ALA A 226 -2.22 -17.23 13.19
CA ALA A 226 -2.87 -18.12 14.15
C ALA A 226 -2.42 -17.84 15.59
N GLU A 227 -1.22 -17.30 15.77
CA GLU A 227 -0.59 -17.10 17.09
C GLU A 227 -0.58 -15.64 17.58
N SER A 228 -0.89 -14.67 16.72
CA SER A 228 -0.98 -13.24 17.08
C SER A 228 -2.43 -12.81 17.25
N SER A 229 -2.66 -11.59 17.73
CA SER A 229 -4.00 -11.02 17.81
C SER A 229 -4.48 -10.45 16.46
N GLN A 230 -3.80 -10.78 15.35
CA GLN A 230 -4.09 -10.28 14.00
C GLN A 230 -4.14 -8.75 13.94
N HIS A 231 -3.26 -8.08 14.69
CA HIS A 231 -3.12 -6.63 14.64
C HIS A 231 -2.73 -6.16 13.22
N TYR A 232 -3.27 -5.02 12.77
CA TYR A 232 -3.11 -4.54 11.39
C TYR A 232 -1.66 -4.43 10.93
N THR A 233 -0.73 -4.10 11.85
CA THR A 233 0.71 -4.00 11.56
C THR A 233 1.39 -5.33 11.22
N LEU A 234 0.76 -6.47 11.54
CA LEU A 234 1.28 -7.80 11.24
C LEU A 234 0.48 -8.55 10.18
N CYS A 235 -0.74 -8.10 9.84
CA CYS A 235 -1.64 -8.83 8.93
C CYS A 235 -1.20 -8.79 7.46
N GLY A 236 -0.73 -7.64 6.98
CA GLY A 236 -0.26 -7.48 5.61
C GLY A 236 1.21 -7.86 5.48
N PHE A 237 1.61 -8.50 4.37
CA PHE A 237 3.03 -8.83 4.17
C PHE A 237 3.92 -7.58 4.10
N PHE A 238 3.46 -6.51 3.45
CA PHE A 238 4.22 -5.26 3.36
C PHE A 238 4.32 -4.57 4.72
N ASP A 239 3.21 -4.50 5.45
CA ASP A 239 3.15 -3.89 6.79
C ASP A 239 4.00 -4.68 7.79
N LEU A 240 3.94 -6.01 7.72
CA LEU A 240 4.79 -6.91 8.50
C LEU A 240 6.28 -6.66 8.23
N VAL A 241 6.69 -6.62 6.95
CA VAL A 241 8.10 -6.38 6.61
C VAL A 241 8.55 -5.00 7.08
N ASP A 242 7.71 -3.99 6.93
CA ASP A 242 7.98 -2.64 7.41
C ASP A 242 8.16 -2.62 8.94
N HIS A 243 7.22 -3.20 9.69
CA HIS A 243 7.26 -3.27 11.14
C HIS A 243 8.45 -4.07 11.68
N LEU A 244 8.77 -5.20 11.05
CA LEU A 244 9.95 -6.01 11.40
C LEU A 244 11.26 -5.25 11.12
N SER A 245 11.34 -4.47 10.03
CA SER A 245 12.54 -3.68 9.72
C SER A 245 12.86 -2.63 10.80
N GLN A 246 11.82 -2.12 11.48
CA GLN A 246 11.94 -1.16 12.56
C GLN A 246 12.10 -1.83 13.94
N SER A 247 11.81 -3.13 14.04
CA SER A 247 11.87 -3.93 15.27
C SER A 247 13.27 -4.51 15.54
N PRO A 248 13.70 -4.62 16.82
CA PRO A 248 12.92 -4.41 18.05
C PRO A 248 12.92 -2.98 18.62
N ALA A 249 13.60 -2.00 18.00
CA ALA A 249 13.73 -0.65 18.55
C ALA A 249 12.39 0.08 18.67
N ILE A 250 11.55 0.05 17.61
CA ILE A 250 10.22 0.69 17.59
C ILE A 250 9.32 0.19 18.72
N LEU A 251 9.44 -1.09 19.09
CA LEU A 251 8.64 -1.72 20.15
C LEU A 251 8.88 -1.09 21.52
N ARG A 252 10.01 -0.41 21.73
CA ARG A 252 10.27 0.31 22.97
C ARG A 252 9.39 1.54 23.12
N GLU A 253 8.80 2.08 22.06
CA GLU A 253 7.95 3.27 22.11
C GLU A 253 6.50 2.95 21.68
N ALA A 254 6.27 1.71 21.26
CA ALA A 254 4.97 1.25 20.83
C ALA A 254 4.00 1.13 22.02
N SER A 255 2.80 1.67 21.85
CA SER A 255 1.62 1.35 22.64
C SER A 255 0.90 0.14 22.04
N GLU A 256 -0.15 -0.34 22.70
CA GLU A 256 -1.03 -1.42 22.22
C GLU A 256 -1.69 -1.07 20.87
N TRP A 257 -1.83 0.21 20.55
CA TRP A 257 -2.32 0.71 19.25
C TRP A 257 -1.30 0.61 18.10
N ASN A 258 -0.02 0.57 18.44
CA ASN A 258 1.07 0.66 17.47
C ASN A 258 1.55 -0.73 17.03
N THR A 259 1.18 -1.79 17.74
CA THR A 259 1.72 -3.13 17.50
C THR A 259 0.91 -4.20 18.22
N ASP A 260 0.98 -5.40 17.66
CA ASP A 260 0.39 -6.59 18.26
C ASP A 260 0.91 -6.84 19.70
N PRO A 261 0.00 -7.05 20.67
CA PRO A 261 0.35 -7.24 22.07
C PRO A 261 1.09 -8.56 22.35
N ILE A 262 0.85 -9.60 21.56
CA ILE A 262 1.54 -10.90 21.68
C ILE A 262 2.95 -10.77 21.10
N PHE A 263 3.11 -10.15 19.93
CA PHE A 263 4.42 -9.93 19.31
C PHE A 263 5.37 -9.15 20.21
N VAL A 264 4.91 -8.03 20.80
CA VAL A 264 5.73 -7.22 21.71
C VAL A 264 6.25 -8.05 22.87
N ARG A 265 5.39 -8.88 23.46
CA ARG A 265 5.74 -9.72 24.60
C ARG A 265 6.69 -10.86 24.23
N LYS A 266 6.45 -11.53 23.10
CA LYS A 266 7.39 -12.54 22.59
C LYS A 266 8.78 -11.95 22.32
N VAL A 267 8.86 -10.74 21.74
CA VAL A 267 10.14 -10.04 21.56
C VAL A 267 10.74 -9.63 22.91
N ALA A 268 9.94 -9.14 23.83
CA ALA A 268 10.40 -8.75 25.16
C ALA A 268 11.02 -9.92 25.92
N ALA A 269 10.41 -11.11 25.87
CA ALA A 269 10.91 -12.33 26.49
C ALA A 269 12.34 -12.72 26.04
N VAL A 270 12.81 -12.18 24.92
CA VAL A 270 14.14 -12.44 24.38
C VAL A 270 15.00 -11.18 24.19
N TYR A 271 14.48 -9.99 24.52
CA TYR A 271 15.17 -8.71 24.37
C TYR A 271 15.11 -7.88 25.67
N PRO A 272 16.15 -7.94 26.52
CA PRO A 272 16.13 -7.35 27.86
C PRO A 272 15.77 -5.86 27.95
N PRO A 273 16.19 -4.96 27.03
CA PRO A 273 15.79 -3.56 27.06
C PRO A 273 14.28 -3.33 26.93
N LEU A 274 13.58 -4.20 26.18
CA LEU A 274 12.12 -4.13 26.04
C LEU A 274 11.42 -4.77 27.24
N ALA A 275 11.92 -5.91 27.73
CA ALA A 275 11.40 -6.52 28.96
C ALA A 275 11.37 -5.55 30.14
N LYS A 276 12.49 -4.86 30.42
CA LYS A 276 12.56 -3.87 31.50
C LYS A 276 11.52 -2.76 31.39
N LYS A 277 11.17 -2.36 30.17
CA LYS A 277 10.13 -1.35 29.95
C LYS A 277 8.72 -1.94 30.15
N LEU A 278 8.44 -3.15 29.67
CA LEU A 278 7.11 -3.75 29.84
C LEU A 278 6.81 -4.12 31.28
N LEU A 279 7.81 -4.48 32.08
CA LEU A 279 7.62 -4.80 33.50
C LEU A 279 6.94 -3.67 34.27
N THR A 280 7.28 -2.40 34.00
CA THR A 280 6.63 -1.28 34.70
C THR A 280 5.13 -1.22 34.44
N THR A 281 4.68 -1.72 33.29
CA THR A 281 3.26 -1.85 32.96
C THR A 281 2.67 -3.11 33.59
N ILE A 282 3.36 -4.25 33.46
CA ILE A 282 2.92 -5.56 33.97
C ILE A 282 2.80 -5.62 35.50
N GLU A 283 3.57 -4.78 36.22
CA GLU A 283 3.56 -4.66 37.68
C GLU A 283 2.64 -3.53 38.19
N SER A 284 1.95 -2.82 37.31
CA SER A 284 0.99 -1.79 37.71
C SER A 284 -0.26 -2.43 38.35
N ASP A 285 -0.77 -1.83 39.43
CA ASP A 285 -1.95 -2.33 40.15
C ASP A 285 -3.22 -2.38 39.26
N ASP A 286 -3.28 -1.54 38.23
CA ASP A 286 -4.41 -1.44 37.28
C ASP A 286 -4.24 -2.34 36.05
N TYR A 287 -3.19 -3.18 35.99
CA TYR A 287 -2.90 -4.03 34.85
C TYR A 287 -3.73 -5.32 34.87
N ASP A 288 -4.51 -5.52 33.81
CA ASP A 288 -5.22 -6.77 33.54
C ASP A 288 -5.00 -7.20 32.08
N PRO A 289 -4.37 -8.37 31.83
CA PRO A 289 -4.20 -8.93 30.49
C PRO A 289 -5.50 -9.03 29.69
N SER A 290 -6.65 -9.27 30.33
CA SER A 290 -7.94 -9.44 29.66
C SER A 290 -8.54 -8.13 29.16
N LEU A 291 -8.06 -6.98 29.65
CA LEU A 291 -8.51 -5.65 29.25
C LEU A 291 -7.68 -5.06 28.12
N ILE A 292 -6.65 -5.77 27.65
CA ILE A 292 -5.82 -5.32 26.54
C ILE A 292 -6.67 -5.22 25.29
N GLN A 293 -6.64 -4.05 24.68
CA GLN A 293 -7.33 -3.81 23.43
C GLN A 293 -6.42 -4.17 22.27
N SER A 294 -7.00 -4.92 21.34
CA SER A 294 -6.48 -5.07 20.00
C SER A 294 -7.15 -4.03 19.08
N PHE A 295 -7.09 -4.26 17.78
CA PHE A 295 -7.59 -3.36 16.76
C PHE A 295 -9.05 -2.88 17.02
N TYR A 296 -9.34 -1.60 16.72
CA TYR A 296 -10.67 -0.98 16.84
C TYR A 296 -11.35 -1.07 18.23
N ASP A 297 -10.59 -0.90 19.32
CA ASP A 297 -11.10 -0.93 20.70
C ASP A 297 -11.66 -2.30 21.14
N GLU A 298 -11.49 -3.36 20.33
CA GLU A 298 -11.92 -4.71 20.67
C GLU A 298 -10.89 -5.35 21.62
N THR A 299 -11.36 -5.83 22.78
CA THR A 299 -10.52 -6.58 23.71
C THR A 299 -10.06 -7.88 23.08
N ILE A 300 -8.83 -8.28 23.36
CA ILE A 300 -8.32 -9.58 22.94
C ILE A 300 -9.21 -10.72 23.47
N THR A 301 -9.20 -11.85 22.77
CA THR A 301 -9.94 -13.05 23.15
C THR A 301 -9.37 -13.66 24.45
N GLU A 302 -10.16 -14.51 25.11
CA GLU A 302 -9.74 -15.20 26.35
C GLU A 302 -8.48 -16.07 26.15
N GLU A 303 -8.35 -16.70 24.97
CA GLU A 303 -7.17 -17.50 24.60
C GLU A 303 -5.92 -16.62 24.41
N GLU A 304 -6.08 -15.47 23.76
CA GLU A 304 -5.01 -14.48 23.59
C GLU A 304 -4.62 -13.87 24.93
N ALA A 305 -5.58 -13.55 25.81
CA ALA A 305 -5.31 -13.04 27.16
C ALA A 305 -4.54 -14.06 28.01
N THR A 306 -4.88 -15.35 27.90
CA THR A 306 -4.14 -16.44 28.54
C THR A 306 -2.71 -16.51 28.02
N THR A 307 -2.53 -16.38 26.70
CA THR A 307 -1.21 -16.36 26.06
C THR A 307 -0.39 -15.15 26.53
N VAL A 308 -1.01 -13.99 26.62
CA VAL A 308 -0.39 -12.77 27.15
C VAL A 308 0.06 -12.97 28.60
N ALA A 309 -0.79 -13.50 29.46
CA ALA A 309 -0.47 -13.72 30.87
C ALA A 309 0.73 -14.68 31.04
N LEU A 310 0.81 -15.74 30.22
CA LEU A 310 1.95 -16.66 30.20
C LEU A 310 3.25 -15.96 29.76
N LEU A 311 3.17 -15.09 28.74
CA LEU A 311 4.33 -14.33 28.27
C LEU A 311 4.77 -13.29 29.31
N ASP A 312 3.84 -12.65 30.02
CA ASP A 312 4.16 -11.73 31.10
C ASP A 312 4.92 -12.43 32.24
N GLU A 313 4.54 -13.66 32.60
CA GLU A 313 5.27 -14.46 33.57
C GLU A 313 6.70 -14.78 33.08
N GLN A 314 6.87 -15.12 31.80
CA GLN A 314 8.20 -15.32 31.21
C GLN A 314 9.06 -14.05 31.26
N ILE A 315 8.46 -12.88 31.01
CA ILE A 315 9.14 -11.59 31.09
C ILE A 315 9.58 -11.30 32.53
N ARG A 316 8.72 -11.54 33.52
CA ARG A 316 9.05 -11.42 34.96
C ARG A 316 10.24 -12.31 35.31
N ASN A 317 10.18 -13.59 34.94
CA ASN A 317 11.24 -14.56 35.22
C ASN A 317 12.58 -14.17 34.56
N MET A 318 12.55 -13.63 33.34
CA MET A 318 13.75 -13.18 32.64
C MET A 318 14.38 -11.93 33.26
N ALA A 319 13.56 -11.05 33.83
CA ALA A 319 14.05 -9.82 34.45
C ALA A 319 14.63 -9.99 35.85
N LEU A 320 14.20 -11.06 36.54
CA LEU A 320 14.73 -11.48 37.84
C LEU A 320 16.02 -12.32 37.73
N ALA A 321 16.35 -12.81 36.54
CA ALA A 321 17.54 -13.61 36.23
C ALA A 321 18.74 -12.75 35.80
#